data_AF-A0A7R9Y6J0-F1
#
_entry.id   AF-A0A7R9Y6J0-F1
#
_cell.length_a   1.000
_cell.length_b   1.000
_cell.length_c   1.000
_cell.angle_alpha   90.00
_cell.angle_beta   90.00
_cell.angle_gamma   90.00
#
_symmetry.space_group_name_H-M   'P 1'
#
loop_
_entity.id
_entity.type
_entity.pdbx_description
1 polymer ?
#
loop_
_entity_poly.entity_id
_entity_poly.type
_entity_poly.pdbx_seq_one_letter_code
_entity_poly.pdbx_strand_id
1 'polypeptide(L)'
;DADADDDAPRDADAVVTVDDAGPLLALKVNAQKPYMQVSKQHMGKLRALYSRHSLGGAPLPPEGSSEHAAFAASVFALLARYDACGGAGYQAALGEKAFDVLKKRVGVGCEAFASPLNARYGRFCSAFPDVDGPFGSLGSFFDFAPTRGSFEMNPPFVPEVLLAAAERAEKLLRTAEESDSRLSFVVVVPAWRDVPMWTALEKSAFKRGDALIVPASAHGYCDGAQQIRSPSERHRVSSYDTGVFFLQTTAGARRWPVTEEIRAELLEGMKAAVGSAATTGDLEK
;
A
#
# COMPACT_ATOMS: atom_id res chain seq x y z
N ASP A 1 -27.81 53.96 10.07
CA ASP A 1 -27.57 52.75 10.85
C ASP A 1 -26.61 51.87 10.11
N ALA A 2 -25.32 52.17 10.32
CA ALA A 2 -24.19 51.45 9.77
C ALA A 2 -23.72 50.44 10.83
N ASP A 3 -23.47 49.22 10.35
CA ASP A 3 -22.47 48.26 10.81
C ASP A 3 -22.40 47.98 12.32
N ALA A 4 -23.12 46.94 12.72
CA ALA A 4 -22.73 46.11 13.85
C ALA A 4 -22.70 44.65 13.37
N ASP A 5 -21.60 43.97 13.74
CA ASP A 5 -21.28 42.55 13.62
C ASP A 5 -20.79 42.02 12.27
N ASP A 6 -19.51 42.28 11.98
CA ASP A 6 -18.65 41.35 11.22
C ASP A 6 -17.36 41.05 12.01
N ASP A 7 -17.51 40.80 13.31
CA ASP A 7 -16.45 40.33 14.21
C ASP A 7 -16.58 38.81 14.42
N ALA A 8 -16.87 38.08 13.33
CA ALA A 8 -16.69 36.64 13.32
C ALA A 8 -15.18 36.37 13.48
N PRO A 9 -14.73 35.65 14.53
CA PRO A 9 -13.33 35.35 14.69
C PRO A 9 -12.85 34.62 13.44
N ARG A 10 -11.82 35.17 12.79
CA ARG A 10 -11.09 34.47 11.72
C ARG A 10 -10.80 33.05 12.21
N ASP A 11 -11.19 32.07 11.42
CA ASP A 11 -11.04 30.65 11.72
C ASP A 11 -9.64 30.42 12.29
N ALA A 12 -9.56 30.05 13.57
CA ALA A 12 -8.26 29.80 14.19
C ALA A 12 -7.59 28.68 13.38
N ASP A 13 -6.33 28.89 12.95
CA ASP A 13 -5.57 27.90 12.20
C ASP A 13 -5.73 26.53 12.88
N ALA A 14 -6.24 25.54 12.16
CA ALA A 14 -6.55 24.24 12.73
C ALA A 14 -5.27 23.58 13.28
N VAL A 15 -5.15 23.51 14.61
CA VAL A 15 -3.99 22.91 15.28
C VAL A 15 -4.27 21.44 15.57
N VAL A 16 -3.41 20.56 15.07
CA VAL A 16 -3.46 19.12 15.38
C VAL A 16 -2.58 18.80 16.59
N THR A 17 -3.15 18.16 17.60
CA THR A 17 -2.41 17.60 18.73
C THR A 17 -2.46 16.07 18.71
N VAL A 18 -1.41 15.44 19.25
CA VAL A 18 -1.27 13.99 19.33
C VAL A 18 -1.12 13.62 20.80
N ASP A 19 -2.09 12.87 21.32
CA ASP A 19 -2.12 12.48 22.73
C ASP A 19 -1.92 10.98 22.87
N ASP A 20 -1.27 10.55 23.95
CA ASP A 20 -1.20 9.13 24.31
C ASP A 20 -2.59 8.61 24.72
N ALA A 21 -3.03 7.52 24.08
CA ALA A 21 -4.30 6.86 24.35
C ALA A 21 -4.08 5.36 24.64
N GLY A 22 -2.98 5.03 25.33
CA GLY A 22 -2.62 3.65 25.70
C GLY A 22 -1.89 2.92 24.57
N PRO A 23 -2.49 1.88 23.95
CA PRO A 23 -1.87 1.18 22.81
C PRO A 23 -1.87 2.03 21.53
N LEU A 24 -2.75 3.03 21.45
CA LEU A 24 -2.90 3.94 20.32
C LEU A 24 -2.48 5.36 20.71
N LEU A 25 -2.30 6.20 19.69
CA LEU A 25 -2.23 7.65 19.78
C LEU A 25 -3.53 8.22 19.23
N ALA A 26 -4.05 9.26 19.88
CA ALA A 26 -5.24 9.96 19.45
C ALA A 26 -4.87 11.31 18.85
N LEU A 27 -5.36 11.59 17.63
CA LEU A 27 -5.17 12.87 16.98
C LEU A 27 -6.45 13.71 17.11
N LYS A 28 -6.27 14.96 17.56
CA LYS A 28 -7.34 15.93 17.82
C LYS A 28 -7.10 17.18 17.00
N VAL A 29 -8.17 17.85 16.61
CA VAL A 29 -8.13 19.20 16.01
C VAL A 29 -8.65 20.19 17.03
N ASN A 30 -7.92 21.29 17.23
CA ASN A 30 -8.27 22.39 18.14
C ASN A 30 -8.62 21.92 19.56
N ALA A 31 -7.86 20.93 20.08
CA ALA A 31 -8.03 20.32 21.39
C ALA A 31 -9.44 19.76 21.69
N GLN A 32 -10.22 19.46 20.64
CA GLN A 32 -11.56 18.87 20.78
C GLN A 32 -11.50 17.34 21.00
N LYS A 33 -12.58 16.62 20.68
CA LYS A 33 -12.64 15.16 20.75
C LYS A 33 -11.59 14.49 19.85
N PRO A 34 -11.12 13.29 20.18
CA PRO A 34 -10.27 12.52 19.28
C PRO A 34 -11.07 12.16 18.02
N TYR A 35 -10.53 12.54 16.86
CA TYR A 35 -11.15 12.26 15.56
C TYR A 35 -10.51 11.08 14.87
N MET A 36 -9.19 10.91 15.05
CA MET A 36 -8.42 9.86 14.40
C MET A 36 -7.55 9.13 15.42
N GLN A 37 -7.26 7.85 15.15
CA GLN A 37 -6.37 7.03 15.97
C GLN A 37 -5.34 6.31 15.11
N VAL A 38 -4.17 6.07 15.69
CA VAL A 38 -3.09 5.31 15.05
C VAL A 38 -2.21 4.63 16.10
N SER A 39 -1.74 3.43 15.83
CA SER A 39 -0.80 2.73 16.69
C SER A 39 0.54 3.45 16.77
N LYS A 40 1.22 3.34 17.91
CA LYS A 40 2.57 3.90 18.10
C LYS A 40 3.56 3.40 17.05
N GLN A 41 3.43 2.14 16.63
CA GLN A 41 4.24 1.55 15.57
C GLN A 41 4.01 2.24 14.22
N HIS A 42 2.75 2.46 13.83
CA HIS A 42 2.44 3.14 12.57
C HIS A 42 2.81 4.62 12.61
N MET A 43 2.66 5.30 13.74
CA MET A 43 3.17 6.67 13.90
C MET A 43 4.70 6.72 13.68
N GLY A 44 5.43 5.74 14.25
CA GLY A 44 6.87 5.61 14.01
C GLY A 44 7.22 5.39 12.53
N LYS A 45 6.44 4.56 11.82
CA LYS A 45 6.56 4.36 10.37
C LYS A 45 6.31 5.65 9.60
N LEU A 46 5.21 6.34 9.86
CA LEU A 46 4.84 7.60 9.19
C LEU A 46 5.89 8.68 9.44
N ARG A 47 6.44 8.78 10.65
CA ARG A 47 7.57 9.66 10.96
C ARG A 47 8.80 9.30 10.12
N ALA A 48 9.15 8.02 10.01
CA ALA A 48 10.30 7.59 9.21
C ALA A 48 10.12 7.89 7.71
N LEU A 49 8.89 7.73 7.19
CA LEU A 49 8.55 8.14 5.83
C LEU A 49 8.64 9.66 5.66
N TYR A 50 8.00 10.43 6.54
CA TYR A 50 8.04 11.89 6.49
C TYR A 50 9.48 12.44 6.56
N SER A 51 10.29 11.95 7.50
CA SER A 51 11.72 12.30 7.58
C SER A 51 12.46 12.01 6.28
N ARG A 52 12.21 10.87 5.64
CA ARG A 52 12.88 10.51 4.38
C ARG A 52 12.45 11.39 3.21
N HIS A 53 11.18 11.78 3.15
CA HIS A 53 10.56 12.32 1.94
C HIS A 53 10.32 13.82 1.98
N SER A 54 9.95 14.36 3.14
CA SER A 54 9.75 15.79 3.34
C SER A 54 11.00 16.48 3.89
N LEU A 55 11.83 15.76 4.66
CA LEU A 55 12.99 16.34 5.35
C LEU A 55 14.35 15.92 4.77
N GLY A 56 14.38 15.29 3.60
CA GLY A 56 15.63 14.86 2.97
C GLY A 56 16.44 13.84 3.79
N GLY A 57 15.80 13.10 4.70
CA GLY A 57 16.43 12.14 5.60
C GLY A 57 16.77 12.68 6.99
N ALA A 58 16.58 13.98 7.25
CA ALA A 58 16.77 14.55 8.58
C ALA A 58 15.71 14.03 9.58
N PRO A 59 16.06 13.87 10.86
CA PRO A 59 15.09 13.50 11.89
C PRO A 59 14.00 14.57 12.02
N LEU A 60 12.78 14.16 12.35
CA LEU A 60 11.70 15.09 12.69
C LEU A 60 12.14 15.95 13.89
N PRO A 61 12.04 17.29 13.81
CA PRO A 61 12.32 18.17 14.94
C PRO A 61 11.39 17.90 16.13
N PRO A 62 11.75 18.33 17.36
CA PRO A 62 10.97 18.05 18.56
C PRO A 62 9.57 18.69 18.52
N GLU A 63 8.70 18.19 19.40
CA GLU A 63 7.38 18.77 19.67
C GLU A 63 7.48 20.27 19.98
N GLY A 64 6.49 21.03 19.50
CA GLY A 64 6.46 22.50 19.59
C GLY A 64 7.12 23.23 18.42
N SER A 65 7.87 22.54 17.55
CA SER A 65 8.37 23.13 16.30
C SER A 65 7.26 23.21 15.23
N SER A 66 7.38 24.15 14.30
CA SER A 66 6.47 24.27 13.15
C SER A 66 6.48 23.02 12.27
N GLU A 67 7.64 22.38 12.11
CA GLU A 67 7.76 21.16 11.32
C GLU A 67 7.07 19.95 11.99
N HIS A 68 7.16 19.85 13.32
CA HIS A 68 6.41 18.83 14.05
C HIS A 68 4.88 19.06 13.93
N ALA A 69 4.43 20.31 13.94
CA ALA A 69 3.03 20.64 13.69
C ALA A 69 2.60 20.26 12.26
N ALA A 70 3.43 20.54 11.24
CA ALA A 70 3.18 20.15 9.86
C ALA A 70 3.11 18.61 9.68
N PHE A 71 4.00 17.87 10.35
CA PHE A 71 3.93 16.41 10.39
C PHE A 71 2.62 15.91 11.01
N ALA A 72 2.22 16.44 12.17
CA ALA A 72 0.98 16.04 12.84
C ALA A 72 -0.25 16.34 11.96
N ALA A 73 -0.29 17.50 11.32
CA ALA A 73 -1.33 17.88 10.36
C ALA A 73 -1.38 16.94 9.13
N SER A 74 -0.21 16.57 8.60
CA SER A 74 -0.11 15.63 7.47
C SER A 74 -0.63 14.24 7.85
N VAL A 75 -0.29 13.74 9.03
CA VAL A 75 -0.81 12.45 9.53
C VAL A 75 -2.32 12.52 9.74
N PHE A 76 -2.84 13.61 10.29
CA PHE A 76 -4.27 13.79 10.46
C PHE A 76 -5.01 13.78 9.11
N ALA A 77 -4.55 14.56 8.13
CA ALA A 77 -5.16 14.62 6.80
C ALA A 77 -5.12 13.26 6.10
N LEU A 78 -4.01 12.53 6.21
CA LEU A 78 -3.88 11.15 5.74
C LEU A 78 -4.93 10.23 6.38
N LEU A 79 -5.01 10.20 7.71
CA LEU A 79 -5.95 9.31 8.42
C LEU A 79 -7.40 9.68 8.07
N ALA A 80 -7.75 10.96 8.08
CA ALA A 80 -9.07 11.44 7.72
C ALA A 80 -9.46 11.08 6.29
N ARG A 81 -8.53 11.17 5.34
CA ARG A 81 -8.77 10.79 3.94
C ARG A 81 -9.08 9.31 3.80
N TYR A 82 -8.28 8.44 4.42
CA TYR A 82 -8.46 6.99 4.30
C TYR A 82 -9.64 6.47 5.12
N ASP A 83 -9.97 7.12 6.25
CA ASP A 83 -11.19 6.86 7.01
C ASP A 83 -12.43 7.20 6.18
N ALA A 84 -12.49 8.41 5.60
CA ALA A 84 -13.58 8.84 4.72
C ALA A 84 -13.72 7.97 3.46
N CYS A 85 -12.61 7.43 2.94
CA CYS A 85 -12.63 6.52 1.80
C CYS A 85 -13.23 5.14 2.14
N GLY A 86 -13.21 4.72 3.41
CA GLY A 86 -13.71 3.41 3.84
C GLY A 86 -12.95 2.22 3.23
N GLY A 87 -11.69 2.41 2.84
CA GLY A 87 -10.98 1.51 1.92
C GLY A 87 -10.32 0.25 2.53
N ALA A 88 -10.34 0.08 3.85
CA ALA A 88 -9.64 -1.01 4.55
C ALA A 88 -10.07 -2.43 4.11
N GLY A 89 -11.26 -2.57 3.50
CA GLY A 89 -11.75 -3.84 2.96
C GLY A 89 -11.31 -4.14 1.52
N TYR A 90 -10.94 -3.14 0.72
CA TYR A 90 -10.75 -3.30 -0.72
C TYR A 90 -9.38 -3.82 -1.12
N GLN A 91 -8.38 -3.77 -0.23
CA GLN A 91 -7.03 -4.23 -0.50
C GLN A 91 -6.39 -4.70 0.82
N ALA A 92 -5.52 -5.69 0.73
CA ALA A 92 -4.71 -6.16 1.87
C ALA A 92 -3.26 -6.35 1.41
N ALA A 93 -2.30 -5.86 2.20
CA ALA A 93 -0.89 -5.92 1.81
C ALA A 93 -0.32 -7.33 2.06
N LEU A 94 0.61 -7.77 1.22
CA LEU A 94 1.32 -9.03 1.45
C LEU A 94 2.01 -9.04 2.83
N GLY A 95 2.26 -10.25 3.35
CA GLY A 95 3.09 -10.43 4.54
C GLY A 95 4.55 -10.03 4.31
N GLU A 96 5.26 -9.68 5.39
CA GLU A 96 6.64 -9.21 5.31
C GLU A 96 7.58 -10.23 4.67
N LYS A 97 7.38 -11.53 4.94
CA LYS A 97 8.21 -12.59 4.35
C LYS A 97 8.03 -12.68 2.85
N ALA A 98 6.80 -12.56 2.35
CA ALA A 98 6.53 -12.50 0.91
C ALA A 98 7.22 -11.27 0.28
N PHE A 99 7.07 -10.07 0.88
CA PHE A 99 7.79 -8.90 0.39
C PHE A 99 9.32 -9.05 0.44
N ASP A 100 9.87 -9.66 1.49
CA ASP A 100 11.31 -9.90 1.59
C ASP A 100 11.81 -10.82 0.45
N VAL A 101 11.03 -11.84 0.07
CA VAL A 101 11.31 -12.69 -1.10
C VAL A 101 11.24 -11.85 -2.37
N LEU A 102 10.18 -11.05 -2.57
CA LEU A 102 10.03 -10.20 -3.76
C LEU A 102 11.21 -9.23 -3.92
N LYS A 103 11.63 -8.59 -2.83
CA LYS A 103 12.77 -7.67 -2.84
C LYS A 103 14.08 -8.38 -3.18
N LYS A 104 14.37 -9.51 -2.52
CA LYS A 104 15.66 -10.21 -2.63
C LYS A 104 15.79 -10.99 -3.94
N ARG A 105 14.73 -11.64 -4.39
CA ARG A 105 14.76 -12.62 -5.49
C ARG A 105 14.36 -12.00 -6.83
N VAL A 106 13.37 -11.12 -6.84
CA VAL A 106 12.86 -10.48 -8.08
C VAL A 106 13.03 -8.96 -8.08
N GLY A 107 13.84 -8.43 -7.16
CA GLY A 107 14.30 -7.05 -7.15
C GLY A 107 13.20 -6.00 -6.96
N VAL A 108 12.04 -6.39 -6.43
CA VAL A 108 10.93 -5.45 -6.22
C VAL A 108 11.37 -4.34 -5.28
N GLY A 109 11.21 -3.09 -5.74
CA GLY A 109 11.61 -1.90 -5.01
C GLY A 109 10.48 -0.92 -4.71
N CYS A 110 9.29 -1.16 -5.28
CA CYS A 110 8.17 -0.24 -5.24
C CYS A 110 6.85 -1.02 -5.35
N GLU A 111 5.84 -0.59 -4.58
CA GLU A 111 4.47 -1.09 -4.67
C GLU A 111 3.68 -0.19 -5.64
N ALA A 112 3.01 -0.77 -6.63
CA ALA A 112 2.20 -0.04 -7.60
C ALA A 112 0.83 0.39 -7.02
N PHE A 113 0.36 -0.27 -5.97
CA PHE A 113 -0.88 0.09 -5.29
C PHE A 113 -0.66 -0.04 -3.79
N ALA A 114 -0.53 1.08 -3.09
CA ALA A 114 -0.41 1.10 -1.63
C ALA A 114 -0.90 2.42 -1.06
N SER A 115 -0.69 2.60 0.23
CA SER A 115 -0.84 3.84 0.97
C SER A 115 0.32 4.00 1.95
N PRO A 116 0.56 5.21 2.49
CA PRO A 116 1.51 5.37 3.59
C PRO A 116 1.23 4.43 4.77
N LEU A 117 -0.04 4.08 4.97
CA LEU A 117 -0.49 3.19 6.05
C LEU A 117 -0.06 1.74 5.78
N ASN A 118 -0.22 1.21 4.56
CA ASN A 118 0.03 -0.21 4.30
C ASN A 118 1.35 -0.53 3.56
N ALA A 119 2.03 0.45 2.97
CA ALA A 119 3.22 0.22 2.16
C ALA A 119 4.36 -0.45 2.94
N ARG A 120 5.03 -1.42 2.33
CA ARG A 120 6.21 -2.08 2.89
C ARG A 120 7.50 -1.34 2.56
N TYR A 121 7.61 -0.81 1.35
CA TYR A 121 8.80 -0.12 0.87
C TYR A 121 8.73 1.40 1.07
N GLY A 122 9.85 2.08 0.81
CA GLY A 122 9.94 3.54 0.91
C GLY A 122 9.53 4.29 -0.35
N ARG A 123 8.94 3.63 -1.34
CA ARG A 123 8.39 4.22 -2.56
C ARG A 123 7.21 3.36 -2.99
N PHE A 124 6.11 4.01 -3.32
CA PHE A 124 4.89 3.36 -3.75
C PHE A 124 4.02 4.34 -4.52
N CYS A 125 3.13 3.83 -5.36
CA CYS A 125 2.02 4.59 -5.92
C CYS A 125 0.81 4.50 -4.97
N SER A 126 -0.01 5.56 -4.93
CA SER A 126 -1.20 5.63 -4.08
C SER A 126 -2.31 6.49 -4.69
N ALA A 127 -3.50 6.42 -4.11
CA ALA A 127 -4.69 7.08 -4.63
C ALA A 127 -4.72 8.60 -4.40
N PHE A 128 -4.10 9.08 -3.31
CA PHE A 128 -4.28 10.46 -2.84
C PHE A 128 -2.93 11.20 -2.74
N PRO A 129 -2.34 11.63 -3.87
CA PRO A 129 -1.02 12.27 -3.86
C PRO A 129 -0.93 13.52 -2.98
N ASP A 130 -2.05 14.23 -2.79
CA ASP A 130 -2.13 15.44 -1.97
C ASP A 130 -1.84 15.17 -0.48
N VAL A 131 -2.29 14.04 0.07
CA VAL A 131 -2.04 13.67 1.48
C VAL A 131 -0.97 12.58 1.63
N ASP A 132 -0.69 11.81 0.58
CA ASP A 132 0.29 10.72 0.62
C ASP A 132 1.69 11.15 0.19
N GLY A 133 1.79 12.26 -0.55
CA GLY A 133 3.05 12.83 -1.04
C GLY A 133 4.11 13.03 0.05
N PRO A 134 3.78 13.66 1.21
CA PRO A 134 4.71 13.82 2.32
C PRO A 134 5.30 12.51 2.85
N PHE A 135 4.65 11.38 2.60
CA PHE A 135 5.06 10.06 3.07
C PHE A 135 5.64 9.18 1.96
N GLY A 136 5.85 9.73 0.76
CA GLY A 136 6.61 9.07 -0.30
C GLY A 136 5.81 8.45 -1.43
N SER A 137 4.55 8.82 -1.58
CA SER A 137 3.77 8.48 -2.76
C SER A 137 4.39 9.03 -4.05
N LEU A 138 4.30 8.24 -5.11
CA LEU A 138 4.61 8.60 -6.49
C LEU A 138 3.35 9.02 -7.27
N GLY A 139 2.21 9.16 -6.59
CA GLY A 139 0.90 9.39 -7.19
C GLY A 139 0.25 8.11 -7.71
N SER A 140 -0.80 8.28 -8.52
CA SER A 140 -1.59 7.18 -9.07
C SER A 140 -0.77 6.31 -10.02
N PHE A 141 -0.91 4.99 -9.91
CA PHE A 141 -0.28 4.05 -10.86
C PHE A 141 -0.72 4.28 -12.31
N PHE A 142 -1.96 4.73 -12.50
CA PHE A 142 -2.50 4.99 -13.83
C PHE A 142 -1.79 6.14 -14.55
N ASP A 143 -1.20 7.06 -13.79
CA ASP A 143 -0.41 8.18 -14.30
C ASP A 143 1.11 7.91 -14.22
N PHE A 144 1.53 6.94 -13.39
CA PHE A 144 2.92 6.55 -13.23
C PHE A 144 3.45 5.81 -14.47
N ALA A 145 4.57 6.29 -15.02
CA ALA A 145 5.18 5.77 -16.24
C ALA A 145 6.64 5.32 -16.03
N PRO A 146 6.89 4.25 -15.25
CA PRO A 146 8.24 3.75 -15.04
C PRO A 146 8.79 3.17 -16.34
N THR A 147 9.99 3.60 -16.73
CA THR A 147 10.68 3.03 -17.90
C THR A 147 11.44 1.74 -17.57
N ARG A 148 11.76 1.51 -16.30
CA ARG A 148 12.47 0.34 -15.79
C ARG A 148 12.19 0.12 -14.32
N GLY A 149 12.47 -1.07 -13.82
CA GLY A 149 12.33 -1.44 -12.41
C GLY A 149 11.56 -2.73 -12.24
N SER A 150 11.41 -3.15 -10.98
CA SER A 150 10.58 -4.28 -10.60
C SER A 150 9.60 -3.81 -9.52
N PHE A 151 8.33 -4.11 -9.75
CA PHE A 151 7.21 -3.57 -8.99
C PHE A 151 6.33 -4.71 -8.51
N GLU A 152 5.83 -4.61 -7.28
CA GLU A 152 4.69 -5.41 -6.84
C GLU A 152 3.41 -4.66 -7.21
N MET A 153 2.39 -5.38 -7.68
CA MET A 153 1.13 -4.81 -8.12
C MET A 153 -0.04 -5.61 -7.54
N ASN A 154 -0.64 -5.07 -6.49
CA ASN A 154 -1.80 -5.64 -5.81
C ASN A 154 -2.93 -4.62 -5.80
N PRO A 155 -3.69 -4.45 -6.91
CA PRO A 155 -4.71 -3.42 -7.00
C PRO A 155 -5.89 -3.70 -6.06
N PRO A 156 -6.68 -2.69 -5.69
CA PRO A 156 -7.95 -2.90 -5.01
C PRO A 156 -8.83 -3.92 -5.75
N PHE A 157 -9.53 -4.78 -5.01
CA PHE A 157 -10.32 -5.89 -5.54
C PHE A 157 -11.67 -5.45 -6.10
N VAL A 158 -11.60 -4.47 -7.00
CA VAL A 158 -12.70 -3.91 -7.78
C VAL A 158 -12.45 -4.31 -9.24
N PRO A 159 -13.34 -5.08 -9.90
CA PRO A 159 -13.10 -5.65 -11.22
C PRO A 159 -12.57 -4.66 -12.27
N GLU A 160 -13.12 -3.45 -12.29
CA GLU A 160 -12.75 -2.38 -13.22
C GLU A 160 -11.31 -1.89 -12.96
N VAL A 161 -10.94 -1.74 -11.69
CA VAL A 161 -9.59 -1.32 -11.27
C VAL A 161 -8.56 -2.41 -11.57
N LEU A 162 -8.92 -3.67 -11.29
CA LEU A 162 -8.10 -4.84 -11.59
C LEU A 162 -7.78 -4.94 -13.09
N LEU A 163 -8.80 -4.78 -13.95
CA LEU A 163 -8.61 -4.81 -15.40
C LEU A 163 -7.77 -3.62 -15.88
N ALA A 164 -8.10 -2.40 -15.46
CA ALA A 164 -7.34 -1.22 -15.85
C ALA A 164 -5.87 -1.30 -15.42
N ALA A 165 -5.58 -1.88 -14.25
CA ALA A 165 -4.21 -2.09 -13.77
C ALA A 165 -3.45 -3.10 -14.65
N ALA A 166 -4.09 -4.22 -15.01
CA ALA A 166 -3.50 -5.22 -15.90
C ALA A 166 -3.20 -4.63 -17.30
N GLU A 167 -4.14 -3.89 -17.89
CA GLU A 167 -3.97 -3.22 -19.18
C GLU A 167 -2.87 -2.15 -19.14
N ARG A 168 -2.80 -1.39 -18.04
CA ARG A 168 -1.74 -0.40 -17.83
C ARG A 168 -0.37 -1.06 -17.74
N ALA A 169 -0.22 -2.12 -16.93
CA ALA A 169 1.03 -2.87 -16.81
C ALA A 169 1.48 -3.43 -18.17
N GLU A 170 0.55 -4.03 -18.92
CA GLU A 170 0.80 -4.55 -20.26
C GLU A 170 1.29 -3.45 -21.22
N LYS A 171 0.66 -2.28 -21.22
CA LYS A 171 1.11 -1.13 -22.04
C LYS A 171 2.53 -0.67 -21.66
N LEU A 172 2.82 -0.54 -20.36
CA LEU A 172 4.15 -0.16 -19.88
C LEU A 172 5.21 -1.18 -20.29
N LEU A 173 4.89 -2.48 -20.20
CA LEU A 173 5.77 -3.56 -20.63
C LEU A 173 6.03 -3.52 -22.13
N ARG A 174 5.02 -3.27 -22.98
CA ARG A 174 5.24 -3.09 -24.43
C ARG A 174 6.22 -1.96 -24.73
N THR A 175 6.00 -0.78 -24.14
CA THR A 175 6.91 0.36 -24.34
C THR A 175 8.32 0.10 -23.80
N ALA A 176 8.44 -0.60 -22.67
CA ALA A 176 9.74 -0.98 -22.14
C ALA A 176 10.44 -2.04 -23.02
N GLU A 177 9.69 -2.99 -23.60
CA GLU A 177 10.23 -4.00 -24.52
C GLU A 177 10.80 -3.37 -25.79
N GLU A 178 10.11 -2.38 -26.37
CA GLU A 178 10.57 -1.63 -27.56
C GLU A 178 11.92 -0.93 -27.33
N SER A 179 12.27 -0.64 -26.08
CA SER A 179 13.53 0.00 -25.69
C SER A 179 14.53 -0.94 -25.01
N ASP A 180 14.31 -2.27 -25.06
CA ASP A 180 15.08 -3.30 -24.33
C ASP A 180 15.28 -2.96 -22.83
N SER A 181 14.29 -2.27 -22.24
CA SER A 181 14.33 -1.84 -20.85
C SER A 181 13.91 -2.96 -19.91
N ARG A 182 14.61 -3.05 -18.78
CA ARG A 182 14.32 -4.03 -17.71
C ARG A 182 13.08 -3.61 -16.89
N LEU A 183 11.91 -4.15 -17.22
CA LEU A 183 10.68 -3.88 -16.50
C LEU A 183 10.02 -5.19 -16.06
N SER A 184 9.52 -5.22 -14.82
CA SER A 184 8.91 -6.38 -14.18
C SER A 184 7.76 -5.94 -13.29
N PHE A 185 6.63 -6.64 -13.39
CA PHE A 185 5.50 -6.54 -12.47
C PHE A 185 5.21 -7.92 -11.87
N VAL A 186 5.19 -7.99 -10.55
CA VAL A 186 4.65 -9.15 -9.81
C VAL A 186 3.22 -8.79 -9.43
N VAL A 187 2.27 -9.34 -10.17
CA VAL A 187 0.84 -9.02 -10.05
C VAL A 187 0.18 -10.00 -9.10
N VAL A 188 -0.42 -9.50 -8.04
CA VAL A 188 -1.09 -10.28 -7.00
C VAL A 188 -2.56 -9.93 -7.02
N VAL A 189 -3.42 -10.90 -7.34
CA VAL A 189 -4.86 -10.68 -7.54
C VAL A 189 -5.64 -11.89 -7.03
N PRO A 190 -6.91 -11.71 -6.62
CA PRO A 190 -7.77 -12.84 -6.33
C PRO A 190 -7.92 -13.72 -7.59
N ALA A 191 -8.01 -15.04 -7.42
CA ALA A 191 -8.12 -16.02 -8.48
C ALA A 191 -9.53 -16.06 -9.13
N TRP A 192 -10.06 -14.89 -9.45
CA TRP A 192 -11.36 -14.69 -10.08
C TRP A 192 -11.26 -14.94 -11.59
N ARG A 193 -11.25 -16.21 -11.98
CA ARG A 193 -11.03 -16.66 -13.36
C ARG A 193 -12.04 -16.11 -14.38
N ASP A 194 -13.25 -15.81 -13.93
CA ASP A 194 -14.33 -15.29 -14.77
C ASP A 194 -14.30 -13.76 -14.94
N VAL A 195 -13.40 -13.06 -14.24
CA VAL A 195 -13.23 -11.61 -14.36
C VAL A 195 -12.26 -11.32 -15.53
N PRO A 196 -12.55 -10.34 -16.42
CA PRO A 196 -11.73 -10.06 -17.60
C PRO A 196 -10.23 -9.85 -17.32
N MET A 197 -9.89 -9.29 -16.16
CA MET A 197 -8.52 -9.14 -15.69
C MET A 197 -7.74 -10.46 -15.73
N TRP A 198 -8.34 -11.58 -15.28
CA TRP A 198 -7.66 -12.87 -15.25
C TRP A 198 -7.24 -13.31 -16.65
N THR A 199 -8.15 -13.17 -17.62
CA THR A 199 -7.88 -13.47 -19.02
C THR A 199 -6.82 -12.54 -19.60
N ALA A 200 -6.82 -11.26 -19.24
CA ALA A 200 -5.80 -10.30 -19.68
C ALA A 200 -4.40 -10.68 -19.19
N LEU A 201 -4.27 -11.05 -17.90
CA LEU A 201 -3.00 -11.50 -17.33
C LEU A 201 -2.54 -12.84 -17.92
N GLU A 202 -3.44 -13.81 -18.07
CA GLU A 202 -3.13 -15.13 -18.64
C GLU A 202 -2.65 -15.06 -20.09
N LYS A 203 -3.20 -14.13 -20.88
CA LYS A 203 -2.86 -13.95 -22.30
C LYS A 203 -1.72 -12.96 -22.55
N SER A 204 -1.17 -12.33 -21.50
CA SER A 204 -0.06 -11.39 -21.64
C SER A 204 1.15 -12.06 -22.31
N ALA A 205 1.72 -11.40 -23.32
CA ALA A 205 2.95 -11.84 -23.98
C ALA A 205 4.18 -11.76 -23.05
N PHE A 206 4.06 -11.00 -21.96
CA PHE A 206 5.11 -10.80 -20.97
C PHE A 206 5.01 -11.77 -19.79
N LYS A 207 3.97 -12.62 -19.74
CA LYS A 207 3.81 -13.62 -18.69
C LYS A 207 5.01 -14.59 -18.66
N ARG A 208 5.46 -14.93 -17.46
CA ARG A 208 6.57 -15.85 -17.20
C ARG A 208 6.07 -17.05 -16.41
N GLY A 209 6.02 -18.20 -17.08
CA GLY A 209 5.46 -19.43 -16.53
C GLY A 209 3.94 -19.34 -16.31
N ASP A 210 3.41 -20.34 -15.62
CA ASP A 210 2.01 -20.37 -15.20
C ASP A 210 1.79 -19.46 -13.99
N ALA A 211 0.55 -18.99 -13.81
CA ALA A 211 0.15 -18.31 -12.59
C ALA A 211 0.44 -19.19 -11.37
N LEU A 212 1.08 -18.64 -10.34
CA LEU A 212 1.20 -19.30 -9.05
C LEU A 212 -0.14 -19.14 -8.31
N ILE A 213 -0.83 -20.25 -8.08
CA ILE A 213 -2.09 -20.26 -7.32
C ILE A 213 -1.79 -20.60 -5.87
N VAL A 214 -2.20 -19.70 -4.97
CA VAL A 214 -2.06 -19.87 -3.52
C VAL A 214 -3.45 -20.08 -2.92
N PRO A 215 -3.74 -21.25 -2.33
CA PRO A 215 -5.06 -21.53 -1.74
C PRO A 215 -5.42 -20.54 -0.63
N ALA A 216 -6.67 -20.08 -0.59
CA ALA A 216 -7.18 -19.11 0.40
C ALA A 216 -6.85 -19.53 1.83
N SER A 217 -7.09 -20.81 2.14
CA SER A 217 -6.86 -21.42 3.46
C SER A 217 -5.39 -21.56 3.85
N ALA A 218 -4.46 -21.39 2.91
CA ALA A 218 -3.04 -21.58 3.15
C ALA A 218 -2.31 -20.25 3.40
N HIS A 219 -2.89 -19.10 3.10
CA HIS A 219 -2.20 -17.82 3.19
C HIS A 219 -3.06 -16.71 3.78
N GLY A 220 -2.42 -15.59 4.09
CA GLY A 220 -3.11 -14.39 4.52
C GLY A 220 -2.36 -13.12 4.16
N TYR A 221 -2.86 -12.03 4.68
CA TYR A 221 -2.44 -10.67 4.37
C TYR A 221 -2.32 -9.84 5.64
N CYS A 222 -1.56 -8.75 5.57
CA CYS A 222 -1.69 -7.68 6.56
C CYS A 222 -3.08 -7.05 6.45
N ASP A 223 -3.76 -6.89 7.58
CA ASP A 223 -5.11 -6.31 7.62
C ASP A 223 -5.11 -4.87 7.06
N GLY A 224 -6.18 -4.51 6.36
CA GLY A 224 -6.30 -3.18 5.75
C GLY A 224 -6.46 -2.05 6.77
N ALA A 225 -6.81 -2.36 8.02
CA ALA A 225 -6.83 -1.43 9.15
C ALA A 225 -5.66 -1.66 10.13
N GLN A 226 -4.55 -2.27 9.68
CA GLN A 226 -3.37 -2.56 10.52
C GLN A 226 -2.81 -1.35 11.28
N GLN A 227 -3.14 -0.12 10.86
CA GLN A 227 -2.75 1.10 11.55
C GLN A 227 -3.39 1.26 12.94
N ILE A 228 -4.55 0.64 13.18
CA ILE A 228 -5.28 0.70 14.47
C ILE A 228 -5.45 -0.67 15.15
N ARG A 229 -5.21 -1.78 14.43
CA ARG A 229 -5.32 -3.14 14.98
C ARG A 229 -4.20 -3.46 15.97
N SER A 230 -4.48 -4.38 16.89
CA SER A 230 -3.45 -4.92 17.77
C SER A 230 -2.41 -5.72 16.97
N PRO A 231 -1.15 -5.82 17.43
CA PRO A 231 -0.13 -6.61 16.73
C PRO A 231 -0.52 -8.08 16.51
N SER A 232 -1.32 -8.66 17.40
CA SER A 232 -1.84 -10.04 17.28
C SER A 232 -2.88 -10.21 16.17
N GLU A 233 -3.58 -9.14 15.80
CA GLU A 233 -4.62 -9.12 14.75
C GLU A 233 -4.11 -8.49 13.45
N ARG A 234 -2.79 -8.31 13.34
CA ARG A 234 -2.18 -7.64 12.19
C ARG A 234 -2.35 -8.43 10.89
N HIS A 235 -2.53 -9.74 10.99
CA HIS A 235 -2.67 -10.63 9.86
C HIS A 235 -4.06 -11.25 9.82
N ARG A 236 -4.59 -11.43 8.61
CA ARG A 236 -5.88 -12.07 8.35
C ARG A 236 -5.74 -13.13 7.26
N VAL A 237 -6.42 -14.25 7.43
CA VAL A 237 -6.52 -15.28 6.39
C VAL A 237 -7.21 -14.72 5.14
N SER A 238 -6.82 -15.22 3.97
CA SER A 238 -7.41 -14.76 2.71
C SER A 238 -8.85 -15.30 2.54
N SER A 239 -9.73 -14.46 1.98
CA SER A 239 -11.09 -14.86 1.59
C SER A 239 -11.13 -15.65 0.28
N TYR A 240 -10.09 -15.53 -0.55
CA TYR A 240 -10.03 -16.11 -1.89
C TYR A 240 -8.66 -16.74 -2.16
N ASP A 241 -8.64 -17.71 -3.07
CA ASP A 241 -7.39 -18.14 -3.69
C ASP A 241 -6.75 -16.93 -4.36
N THR A 242 -5.43 -16.90 -4.35
CA THR A 242 -4.66 -15.79 -4.92
C THR A 242 -3.87 -16.27 -6.12
N GLY A 243 -3.98 -15.56 -7.23
CA GLY A 243 -3.10 -15.70 -8.38
C GLY A 243 -1.93 -14.72 -8.27
N VAL A 244 -0.72 -15.24 -8.42
CA VAL A 244 0.49 -14.43 -8.61
C VAL A 244 1.01 -14.62 -10.02
N PHE A 245 1.02 -13.54 -10.79
CA PHE A 245 1.55 -13.48 -12.15
C PHE A 245 2.86 -12.72 -12.18
N PHE A 246 3.82 -13.23 -12.94
CA PHE A 246 5.08 -12.55 -13.20
C PHE A 246 5.06 -12.05 -14.64
N LEU A 247 4.97 -10.73 -14.82
CA LEU A 247 4.96 -10.09 -16.14
C LEU A 247 6.28 -9.33 -16.32
N GLN A 248 7.09 -9.70 -17.31
CA GLN A 248 8.42 -9.14 -17.48
C GLN A 248 8.74 -8.90 -18.96
N THR A 249 9.44 -7.81 -19.25
CA THR A 249 10.14 -7.66 -20.53
C THR A 249 11.19 -8.76 -20.69
N THR A 250 11.72 -8.96 -21.90
CA THR A 250 12.81 -9.92 -22.13
C THR A 250 14.04 -9.53 -21.31
N ALA A 251 14.40 -8.24 -21.28
CA ALA A 251 15.47 -7.73 -20.42
C ALA A 251 15.17 -7.87 -18.92
N GLY A 252 13.91 -7.67 -18.52
CA GLY A 252 13.44 -7.88 -17.16
C GLY A 252 13.63 -9.33 -16.70
N ALA A 253 13.25 -10.29 -17.54
CA ALA A 253 13.38 -11.72 -17.25
C ALA A 253 14.83 -12.21 -17.17
N ARG A 254 15.74 -11.63 -17.98
CA ARG A 254 17.18 -11.89 -17.84
C ARG A 254 17.72 -11.37 -16.50
N ARG A 255 17.23 -10.23 -16.03
CA ARG A 255 17.68 -9.59 -14.78
C ARG A 255 17.09 -10.24 -13.53
N TRP A 256 15.82 -10.62 -13.58
CA TRP A 256 15.04 -11.16 -12.46
C TRP A 256 14.36 -12.45 -12.88
N PRO A 257 15.14 -13.53 -13.15
CA PRO A 257 14.57 -14.80 -13.56
C PRO A 257 13.63 -15.34 -12.49
N VAL A 258 12.46 -15.83 -12.92
CA VAL A 258 11.45 -16.42 -12.04
C VAL A 258 11.57 -17.93 -12.14
N THR A 259 12.26 -18.54 -11.17
CA THR A 259 12.43 -19.99 -11.07
C THR A 259 11.36 -20.62 -10.18
N GLU A 260 11.16 -21.93 -10.29
CA GLU A 260 10.25 -22.67 -9.39
C GLU A 260 10.66 -22.54 -7.92
N GLU A 261 11.96 -22.47 -7.63
CA GLU A 261 12.47 -22.20 -6.28
C GLU A 261 11.97 -20.86 -5.73
N ILE A 262 12.02 -19.79 -6.55
CA ILE A 262 11.53 -18.46 -6.15
C ILE A 262 10.01 -18.48 -5.94
N ARG A 263 9.27 -19.20 -6.79
CA ARG A 263 7.81 -19.37 -6.64
C ARG A 263 7.48 -20.11 -5.34
N ALA A 264 8.23 -21.16 -5.00
CA ALA A 264 8.08 -21.90 -3.75
C ALA A 264 8.41 -21.06 -2.51
N GLU A 265 9.49 -20.27 -2.55
CA GLU A 265 9.82 -19.35 -1.46
C GLU A 265 8.77 -18.26 -1.26
N LEU A 266 8.23 -17.72 -2.36
CA LEU A 266 7.16 -16.73 -2.30
C LEU A 266 5.90 -17.34 -1.68
N LEU A 267 5.54 -18.56 -2.09
CA LEU A 267 4.43 -19.32 -1.51
C LEU A 267 4.60 -19.46 0.00
N GLU A 268 5.75 -19.95 0.48
CA GLU A 268 6.02 -20.05 1.93
C GLU A 268 5.99 -18.68 2.63
N GLY A 269 6.48 -17.63 1.98
CA GLY A 269 6.40 -16.27 2.47
C GLY A 269 4.97 -15.75 2.63
N MET A 270 4.06 -16.14 1.75
CA MET A 270 2.62 -15.79 1.84
C MET A 270 1.91 -16.60 2.92
N LYS A 271 2.28 -17.88 3.11
CA LYS A 271 1.74 -18.71 4.21
C LYS A 271 2.08 -18.17 5.60
N ALA A 272 3.20 -17.45 5.73
CA ALA A 272 3.60 -16.84 7.01
C ALA A 272 2.65 -15.74 7.53
N ALA A 273 1.64 -15.33 6.76
CA ALA A 273 0.71 -14.25 7.09
C ALA A 273 -0.76 -14.70 7.27
N VAL A 274 -1.03 -16.00 7.48
CA VAL A 274 -2.39 -16.54 7.72
C VAL A 274 -3.08 -15.91 8.94
N GLY A 275 -2.30 -15.34 9.88
CA GLY A 275 -2.83 -14.80 11.13
C GLY A 275 -3.22 -15.89 12.12
N SER A 276 -3.88 -15.51 13.22
CA SER A 276 -4.30 -16.44 14.28
C SER A 276 -5.63 -17.13 14.00
N ALA A 277 -6.44 -16.59 13.11
CA ALA A 277 -7.74 -17.15 12.74
C ALA A 277 -7.62 -18.12 11.56
N ALA A 278 -8.36 -19.22 11.62
CA ALA A 278 -8.37 -20.23 10.55
C ALA A 278 -9.27 -19.84 9.37
N THR A 279 -10.30 -19.02 9.60
CA THR A 279 -11.24 -18.53 8.58
C THR A 279 -11.55 -17.05 8.77
N THR A 280 -12.03 -16.39 7.73
CA THR A 280 -12.50 -15.00 7.83
C THR A 280 -13.71 -14.87 8.76
N GLY A 281 -14.58 -15.88 8.80
CA GLY A 281 -15.72 -15.93 9.72
C GLY A 281 -15.33 -16.08 11.19
N ASP A 282 -14.10 -16.49 11.49
CA ASP A 282 -13.57 -16.49 12.87
C ASP A 282 -13.00 -15.13 13.29
N LEU A 283 -12.78 -14.20 12.35
CA LEU A 283 -12.36 -12.82 12.63
C LEU A 283 -13.55 -11.89 12.90
N GLU A 284 -14.77 -12.28 12.51
CA GLU A 284 -15.99 -11.47 12.61
C GLU A 284 -16.86 -11.81 13.84
N LYS A 285 -16.41 -12.76 14.68
CA LYS A 285 -17.05 -13.16 15.95
C LYS A 285 -16.46 -12.41 17.13
#